data_AF-A0A954F6D1-F1
#
_entry.id   AF-A0A954F6D1-F1
#
_cell.length_a   1.000
_cell.length_b   1.000
_cell.length_c   1.000
_cell.angle_alpha   90.00
_cell.angle_beta   90.00
_cell.angle_gamma   90.00
#
_symmetry.space_group_name_H-M   'P 1'
#
loop_
_entity.id
_entity.type
_entity.pdbx_description
1 polymer ?
#
loop_
_entity_poly.entity_id
_entity_poly.type
_entity_poly.pdbx_seq_one_letter_code
_entity_poly.pdbx_strand_id
1 'polypeptide(L)'
;RTMGAAMELWLHADPDAAWGRILEDCKKPEFQRDLGPELVRASAPIPVAQRIPWLLSLSRPELGESHLRQAALRALVPHVERVVVRDMFIQALRSPFFGVRNAAIDALGSLPDPLSRQALTRYYKNATDARQKRTIERLLQGKP
;
A
#
# COMPACT_ATOMS: atom_id res chain seq x y z
N ARG A 1 -4.89 13.50 22.56
CA ARG A 1 -4.43 14.24 21.38
C ARG A 1 -3.08 13.67 20.93
N THR A 2 -3.06 12.60 20.13
CA THR A 2 -1.83 12.12 19.45
C THR A 2 -2.10 11.10 18.33
N MET A 3 -3.36 10.77 17.98
CA MET A 3 -3.63 9.94 16.80
C MET A 3 -3.83 10.75 15.49
N GLY A 4 -3.89 12.10 15.56
CA GLY A 4 -3.94 12.97 14.38
C GLY A 4 -2.59 13.12 13.66
N ALA A 5 -1.50 13.37 14.39
CA ALA A 5 -0.22 13.75 13.77
C ALA A 5 0.46 12.63 12.96
N ALA A 6 0.32 11.36 13.38
CA ALA A 6 0.85 10.25 12.60
C ALA A 6 0.03 10.09 11.32
N MET A 7 -1.30 10.01 11.40
CA MET A 7 -2.19 9.87 10.23
C MET A 7 -2.05 11.05 9.26
N GLU A 8 -1.94 12.28 9.76
CA GLU A 8 -1.67 13.49 8.97
C GLU A 8 -0.31 13.40 8.26
N LEU A 9 0.76 12.95 8.92
CA LEU A 9 2.06 12.74 8.26
C LEU A 9 2.02 11.68 7.15
N TRP A 10 1.13 10.68 7.22
CA TRP A 10 1.01 9.63 6.19
C TRP A 10 0.13 10.03 5.00
N LEU A 11 -0.93 10.79 5.24
CA LEU A 11 -1.74 11.42 4.19
C LEU A 11 -0.97 12.53 3.46
N HIS A 12 0.04 13.12 4.11
CA HIS A 12 0.94 14.13 3.52
C HIS A 12 2.25 13.56 2.96
N ALA A 13 2.45 12.23 2.95
CA ALA A 13 3.55 11.65 2.20
C ALA A 13 3.28 11.89 0.71
N ASP A 14 3.89 12.95 0.16
CA ASP A 14 3.72 13.38 -1.22
C ASP A 14 3.80 12.15 -2.14
N PRO A 15 2.68 11.76 -2.80
CA PRO A 15 2.65 10.64 -3.72
C PRO A 15 3.70 10.77 -4.83
N ASP A 16 4.08 11.99 -5.19
CA ASP A 16 5.15 12.25 -6.15
C ASP A 16 6.54 11.98 -5.55
N ALA A 17 6.77 12.28 -4.27
CA ALA A 17 8.01 11.92 -3.58
C ALA A 17 8.13 10.40 -3.31
N ALA A 18 7.01 9.71 -3.11
CA ALA A 18 6.98 8.25 -3.05
C ALA A 18 7.30 7.65 -4.44
N TRP A 19 6.68 8.20 -5.49
CA TRP A 19 6.93 7.81 -6.88
C TRP A 19 8.38 8.00 -7.32
N GLY A 20 8.97 9.16 -7.02
CA GLY A 20 10.37 9.44 -7.35
C GLY A 20 11.33 8.43 -6.73
N ARG A 21 11.09 8.03 -5.47
CA ARG A 21 11.89 6.98 -4.80
C ARG A 21 11.72 5.61 -5.45
N ILE A 22 10.49 5.24 -5.81
CA ILE A 22 10.24 3.98 -6.52
C ILE A 22 10.98 3.99 -7.86
N LEU A 23 10.94 5.08 -8.61
CA LEU A 23 11.67 5.22 -9.87
C LEU A 23 13.20 5.12 -9.69
N GLU A 24 13.76 5.73 -8.64
CA GLU A 24 15.20 5.60 -8.35
C GLU A 24 15.59 4.17 -8.00
N ASP A 25 14.79 3.47 -7.18
CA ASP A 25 15.05 2.06 -6.88
C ASP A 25 14.92 1.19 -8.13
N CYS A 26 13.91 1.46 -8.97
CA CYS A 26 13.67 0.82 -10.26
C CYS A 26 14.83 0.98 -11.26
N LYS A 27 15.67 2.00 -11.10
CA LYS A 27 16.87 2.20 -11.93
C LYS A 27 18.03 1.28 -11.52
N LYS A 28 18.00 0.61 -10.36
CA LYS A 28 19.13 -0.23 -9.94
C LYS A 28 19.20 -1.52 -10.79
N PRO A 29 20.41 -2.01 -11.15
CA PRO A 29 20.58 -3.13 -12.09
C PRO A 29 19.86 -4.43 -11.71
N GLU A 30 19.74 -4.69 -10.41
CA GLU A 30 19.04 -5.83 -9.85
C GLU A 30 17.53 -5.84 -10.16
N PHE A 31 16.93 -4.67 -10.41
CA PHE A 31 15.49 -4.55 -10.70
C PHE A 31 15.18 -4.38 -12.19
N GLN A 32 16.14 -3.90 -12.99
CA GLN A 32 15.94 -3.68 -14.43
C GLN A 32 15.66 -4.97 -15.21
N ARG A 33 16.10 -6.14 -14.71
CA ARG A 33 15.87 -7.44 -15.36
C ARG A 33 14.41 -7.90 -15.26
N ASP A 34 13.77 -7.67 -14.12
CA ASP A 34 12.46 -8.24 -13.80
C ASP A 34 11.30 -7.28 -14.08
N LEU A 35 11.57 -5.97 -14.05
CA LEU A 35 10.54 -4.94 -14.19
C LEU A 35 10.24 -4.52 -15.63
N GLY A 36 11.05 -4.98 -16.60
CA GLY A 36 10.82 -4.83 -18.03
C GLY A 36 10.95 -3.39 -18.58
N PRO A 37 10.94 -3.22 -19.91
CA PRO A 37 11.13 -1.93 -20.59
C PRO A 37 9.99 -0.92 -20.37
N GLU A 38 8.84 -1.33 -19.82
CA GLU A 38 7.73 -0.43 -19.50
C GLU A 38 8.01 0.47 -18.30
N LEU A 39 8.81 -0.02 -17.34
CA LEU A 39 9.25 0.74 -16.16
C LEU A 39 10.10 1.96 -16.54
N VAL A 40 10.98 1.79 -17.53
CA VAL A 40 11.81 2.86 -18.09
C VAL A 40 10.94 3.88 -18.82
N ARG A 41 9.87 3.47 -19.50
CA ARG A 41 8.90 4.40 -20.15
C ARG A 41 8.03 5.15 -19.14
N ALA A 42 7.74 4.53 -17.99
CA ALA A 42 6.97 5.15 -16.91
C ALA A 42 7.71 6.27 -16.17
N SER A 43 9.02 6.45 -16.42
CA SER A 43 9.85 7.52 -15.85
C SER A 43 9.61 8.91 -16.45
N ALA A 44 8.83 9.02 -17.54
CA ALA A 44 8.28 10.29 -17.98
C ALA A 44 7.27 10.83 -16.94
N PRO A 45 6.97 12.15 -16.88
CA PRO A 45 5.98 12.70 -15.96
C PRO A 45 4.56 12.23 -16.33
N ILE A 46 4.24 11.00 -15.94
CA ILE A 46 2.92 10.40 -16.08
C ILE A 46 2.06 10.90 -14.91
N PRO A 47 0.83 11.39 -15.13
CA PRO A 47 -0.10 11.74 -14.06
C PRO A 47 -0.37 10.54 -13.14
N VAL A 48 -0.48 10.76 -11.82
CA VAL A 48 -0.67 9.68 -10.80
C VAL A 48 -1.78 8.69 -11.17
N ALA A 49 -2.89 9.18 -11.75
CA ALA A 49 -3.99 8.33 -12.20
C ALA A 49 -3.62 7.30 -13.29
N GLN A 50 -2.64 7.62 -14.13
CA GLN A 50 -2.10 6.72 -15.16
C GLN A 50 -0.99 5.80 -14.61
N ARG A 51 -0.52 6.03 -13.37
CA ARG A 51 0.47 5.18 -12.68
C ARG A 51 -0.15 3.94 -12.03
N ILE A 52 -1.48 3.90 -11.87
CA ILE A 52 -2.19 2.81 -11.15
C ILE A 52 -1.86 1.42 -11.72
N PRO A 53 -1.94 1.16 -13.04
CA PRO A 53 -1.60 -0.17 -13.57
C PRO A 53 -0.17 -0.62 -13.21
N TRP A 54 0.76 0.33 -13.21
CA TRP A 54 2.15 0.09 -12.88
C TRP A 54 2.38 -0.16 -11.39
N LEU A 55 1.78 0.67 -10.53
CA LEU A 55 1.82 0.48 -9.09
C LEU A 55 1.18 -0.85 -8.68
N LEU A 56 0.11 -1.27 -9.37
CA LEU A 56 -0.49 -2.58 -9.16
C LEU A 56 0.47 -3.71 -9.52
N SER A 57 1.22 -3.60 -10.62
CA SER A 57 2.26 -4.57 -11.00
C SER A 57 3.37 -4.65 -9.94
N LEU A 58 3.88 -3.52 -9.47
CA LEU A 58 4.90 -3.48 -8.40
C LEU A 58 4.41 -3.96 -7.05
N SER A 59 3.09 -3.94 -6.80
CA SER A 59 2.51 -4.42 -5.54
C SER A 59 2.41 -5.95 -5.50
N ARG A 60 2.63 -6.63 -6.63
CA ARG A 60 2.50 -8.08 -6.74
C ARG A 60 3.63 -8.80 -6.02
N PRO A 61 3.34 -9.95 -5.37
CA PRO A 61 4.35 -10.70 -4.65
C PRO A 61 5.45 -11.26 -5.56
N GLU A 62 5.17 -11.51 -6.85
CA GLU A 62 6.12 -12.12 -7.79
C GLU A 62 7.16 -11.16 -8.38
N LEU A 63 6.95 -9.84 -8.29
CA LEU A 63 7.69 -8.85 -9.08
C LEU A 63 8.60 -7.91 -8.27
N GLY A 64 8.82 -8.13 -6.98
CA GLY A 64 9.66 -7.18 -6.26
C GLY A 64 10.02 -7.48 -4.82
N GLU A 65 11.02 -6.71 -4.39
CA GLU A 65 11.46 -6.58 -3.02
C GLU A 65 10.37 -6.01 -2.11
N SER A 66 10.42 -6.37 -0.83
CA SER A 66 9.39 -5.97 0.13
C SER A 66 9.22 -4.44 0.28
N HIS A 67 10.30 -3.68 0.07
CA HIS A 67 10.27 -2.22 0.12
C HIS A 67 9.54 -1.60 -1.10
N LEU A 68 9.75 -2.13 -2.31
CA LEU A 68 9.05 -1.67 -3.52
C LEU A 68 7.55 -1.94 -3.42
N ARG A 69 7.16 -3.13 -2.96
CA ARG A 69 5.74 -3.44 -2.71
C ARG A 69 5.11 -2.49 -1.70
N GLN A 70 5.82 -2.21 -0.61
CA GLN A 70 5.33 -1.27 0.40
C GLN A 70 5.18 0.14 -0.17
N ALA A 71 6.16 0.63 -0.93
CA ALA A 71 6.13 1.94 -1.54
C ALA A 71 5.01 2.05 -2.59
N ALA A 72 4.83 1.02 -3.42
CA ALA A 72 3.78 0.97 -4.43
C ALA A 72 2.38 0.98 -3.79
N LEU A 73 2.17 0.18 -2.74
CA LEU A 73 0.93 0.20 -1.97
C LEU A 73 0.68 1.57 -1.32
N ARG A 74 1.72 2.21 -0.76
CA ARG A 74 1.57 3.57 -0.20
C ARG A 74 1.11 4.58 -1.26
N ALA A 75 1.68 4.53 -2.45
CA ALA A 75 1.26 5.40 -3.56
C ALA A 75 -0.16 5.10 -4.07
N LEU A 76 -0.68 3.90 -3.82
CA LEU A 76 -2.05 3.49 -4.17
C LEU A 76 -3.11 3.88 -3.13
N VAL A 77 -2.73 4.31 -1.92
CA VAL A 77 -3.68 4.67 -0.85
C VAL A 77 -4.72 5.70 -1.30
N PRO A 78 -4.37 6.80 -1.99
CA PRO A 78 -5.37 7.78 -2.47
C PRO A 78 -6.38 7.21 -3.47
N HIS A 79 -6.14 6.00 -3.99
CA HIS A 79 -6.97 5.33 -4.98
C HIS A 79 -7.66 4.07 -4.43
N VAL A 80 -7.61 3.86 -3.11
CA VAL A 80 -8.15 2.67 -2.44
C VAL A 80 -9.65 2.47 -2.69
N GLU A 81 -10.41 3.53 -3.00
CA GLU A 81 -11.83 3.44 -3.39
C GLU A 81 -12.06 2.70 -4.71
N ARG A 82 -11.04 2.58 -5.57
CA ARG A 82 -11.15 1.79 -6.81
C ARG A 82 -11.12 0.31 -6.46
N VAL A 83 -12.09 -0.45 -6.96
CA VAL A 83 -12.25 -1.90 -6.68
C VAL A 83 -10.94 -2.66 -6.87
N VAL A 84 -10.26 -2.49 -8.00
CA VAL A 84 -8.98 -3.16 -8.30
C VAL A 84 -7.87 -2.83 -7.30
N VAL A 85 -7.85 -1.60 -6.77
CA VAL A 85 -6.86 -1.15 -5.79
C VAL A 85 -7.20 -1.71 -4.42
N ARG A 86 -8.48 -1.65 -4.01
CA ARG A 86 -8.95 -2.28 -2.76
C ARG A 86 -8.64 -3.77 -2.72
N ASP A 87 -8.93 -4.49 -3.80
CA ASP A 87 -8.67 -5.93 -3.89
C ASP A 87 -7.17 -6.24 -3.74
N MET A 88 -6.29 -5.38 -4.27
CA MET A 88 -4.85 -5.48 -4.06
C MET A 88 -4.47 -5.31 -2.58
N PHE A 89 -5.05 -4.34 -1.87
CA PHE A 89 -4.81 -4.19 -0.44
C PHE A 89 -5.35 -5.38 0.38
N ILE A 90 -6.51 -5.94 0.02
CA ILE A 90 -7.04 -7.16 0.65
C ILE A 90 -6.06 -8.33 0.48
N GLN A 91 -5.45 -8.48 -0.70
CA GLN A 91 -4.42 -9.48 -0.94
C GLN A 91 -3.16 -9.20 -0.11
N ALA A 92 -2.73 -7.94 -0.02
CA ALA A 92 -1.54 -7.51 0.71
C ALA A 92 -1.60 -7.79 2.22
N LEU A 93 -2.79 -7.95 2.82
CA LEU A 93 -2.95 -8.42 4.20
C LEU A 93 -2.30 -9.81 4.43
N ARG A 94 -2.16 -10.63 3.38
CA ARG A 94 -1.55 -11.97 3.44
C ARG A 94 -0.03 -11.95 3.23
N SER A 95 0.56 -10.78 3.00
CA SER A 95 1.99 -10.66 2.75
C SER A 95 2.82 -11.17 3.94
N PRO A 96 3.93 -11.90 3.71
CA PRO A 96 4.84 -12.28 4.79
C PRO A 96 5.54 -11.04 5.39
N PHE A 97 5.60 -9.93 4.66
CA PHE A 97 6.29 -8.71 5.06
C PHE A 97 5.41 -7.78 5.90
N PHE A 98 5.88 -7.48 7.11
CA PHE A 98 5.18 -6.63 8.07
C PHE A 98 4.81 -5.25 7.52
N GLY A 99 5.74 -4.58 6.81
CA GLY A 99 5.50 -3.25 6.25
C GLY A 99 4.39 -3.21 5.19
N VAL A 100 4.27 -4.28 4.39
CA VAL A 100 3.22 -4.45 3.38
C VAL A 100 1.86 -4.65 4.05
N ARG A 101 1.79 -5.50 5.08
CA ARG A 101 0.55 -5.71 5.86
C ARG A 101 0.08 -4.43 6.54
N ASN A 102 0.98 -3.62 7.10
CA ASN A 102 0.60 -2.35 7.73
C ASN A 102 0.02 -1.36 6.73
N ALA A 103 0.67 -1.21 5.55
CA ALA A 103 0.12 -0.34 4.50
C ALA A 103 -1.30 -0.77 4.10
N ALA A 104 -1.57 -2.08 4.05
CA ALA A 104 -2.91 -2.60 3.79
C ALA A 104 -3.90 -2.37 4.93
N ILE A 105 -3.49 -2.55 6.20
CA ILE A 105 -4.34 -2.28 7.36
C ILE A 105 -4.75 -0.82 7.39
N ASP A 106 -3.80 0.09 7.20
CA ASP A 106 -4.06 1.54 7.25
C ASP A 106 -4.99 1.96 6.11
N ALA A 107 -4.71 1.52 4.87
CA ALA A 107 -5.51 1.87 3.69
C ALA A 107 -6.95 1.32 3.74
N LEU A 108 -7.13 0.06 4.16
CA LEU A 108 -8.47 -0.51 4.31
C LEU A 108 -9.19 0.08 5.53
N GLY A 109 -8.45 0.50 6.55
CA GLY A 109 -8.99 1.12 7.75
C GLY A 109 -9.56 2.52 7.52
N SER A 110 -9.04 3.26 6.53
CA SER A 110 -9.58 4.57 6.14
C SER A 110 -10.89 4.48 5.36
N LEU A 111 -11.26 3.28 4.88
CA LEU A 111 -12.50 3.07 4.13
C LEU A 111 -13.69 2.77 5.05
N PRO A 112 -14.81 3.49 4.91
CA PRO A 112 -16.02 3.20 5.68
C PRO A 112 -16.79 1.98 5.15
N ASP A 113 -16.31 1.30 4.10
CA ASP A 113 -17.08 0.28 3.39
C ASP A 113 -17.10 -1.10 4.09
N PRO A 114 -18.19 -1.88 3.94
CA PRO A 114 -18.33 -3.18 4.59
C PRO A 114 -17.29 -4.23 4.17
N LEU A 115 -16.80 -4.21 2.93
CA LEU A 115 -15.84 -5.21 2.43
C LEU A 115 -14.49 -5.01 3.11
N SER A 116 -14.03 -3.76 3.21
CA SER A 116 -12.78 -3.42 3.92
C SER A 116 -12.85 -3.82 5.40
N ARG A 117 -13.96 -3.52 6.09
CA ARG A 117 -14.20 -3.95 7.47
C ARG A 117 -14.22 -5.48 7.63
N GLN A 118 -14.85 -6.20 6.70
CA GLN A 118 -14.89 -7.66 6.73
C GLN A 118 -13.49 -8.26 6.52
N ALA A 119 -12.71 -7.72 5.59
CA ALA A 119 -11.34 -8.14 5.34
C ALA A 119 -10.44 -7.96 6.59
N LEU A 120 -10.50 -6.77 7.21
CA LEU A 120 -9.76 -6.48 8.45
C LEU A 120 -10.18 -7.39 9.61
N THR A 121 -11.49 -7.66 9.75
CA THR A 121 -12.00 -8.58 10.79
C THR A 121 -11.51 -10.01 10.59
N ARG A 122 -11.52 -10.51 9.34
CA ARG A 122 -10.99 -11.85 9.01
C ARG A 122 -9.49 -11.92 9.30
N TYR A 123 -8.74 -10.89 8.92
CA TYR A 123 -7.31 -10.82 9.19
C TYR A 123 -7.03 -10.79 10.71
N TYR A 124 -7.76 -9.96 11.47
CA TYR A 124 -7.62 -9.83 12.91
C TYR A 124 -7.74 -11.17 13.66
N LYS A 125 -8.70 -12.02 13.28
CA LYS A 125 -8.91 -13.35 13.89
C LYS A 125 -7.68 -14.25 13.79
N ASN A 126 -6.92 -14.12 12.71
CA ASN A 126 -5.77 -14.98 12.41
C ASN A 126 -4.42 -14.28 12.65
N ALA A 127 -4.42 -12.98 12.92
CA ALA A 127 -3.19 -12.21 13.15
C ALA A 127 -2.49 -12.67 14.42
N THR A 128 -1.15 -12.78 14.37
CA THR A 128 -0.32 -13.09 15.54
C THR A 128 0.36 -11.85 16.11
N ASP A 129 0.52 -10.80 15.30
CA ASP A 129 1.15 -9.55 15.72
C ASP A 129 0.20 -8.67 16.56
N ALA A 130 0.57 -8.45 17.82
CA ALA A 130 -0.23 -7.66 18.76
C ALA A 130 -0.35 -6.17 18.38
N ARG A 131 0.64 -5.60 17.67
CA ARG A 131 0.57 -4.21 17.20
C ARG A 131 -0.45 -4.06 16.06
N GLN A 132 -0.48 -5.03 15.15
CA GLN A 132 -1.46 -5.06 14.06
C GLN A 132 -2.87 -5.26 14.62
N LYS A 133 -3.06 -6.16 15.60
CA LYS A 133 -4.35 -6.36 16.29
C LYS A 133 -4.88 -5.08 16.95
N ARG A 134 -4.08 -4.41 17.76
CA ARG A 134 -4.47 -3.14 18.41
C ARG A 134 -4.81 -2.04 17.41
N THR A 135 -4.14 -2.03 16.26
CA THR A 135 -4.44 -1.06 15.20
C THR A 135 -5.80 -1.33 14.59
N ILE A 136 -6.09 -2.59 14.24
CA ILE A 136 -7.39 -2.98 13.69
C ILE A 136 -8.51 -2.77 14.69
N GLU A 137 -8.31 -3.06 15.98
CA GLU A 137 -9.31 -2.80 17.02
C GLU A 137 -9.71 -1.32 17.07
N ARG A 138 -8.73 -0.40 17.03
CA ARG A 138 -8.98 1.05 17.01
C ARG A 138 -9.77 1.45 15.77
N LEU A 139 -9.36 0.96 14.60
CA LEU A 139 -10.03 1.22 13.33
C LEU A 139 -11.48 0.72 13.32
N LEU A 140 -11.73 -0.50 13.81
CA LEU A 140 -13.07 -1.09 13.84
C LEU A 140 -14.00 -0.44 14.87
N GLN A 141 -13.45 0.08 15.98
CA GLN A 141 -14.20 0.81 16.99
C GLN A 141 -14.52 2.26 16.58
N GLY A 142 -14.03 2.72 15.43
CA GLY A 142 -14.19 4.11 14.98
C GLY A 142 -13.52 5.13 15.90
N LYS A 143 -12.50 4.71 16.67
CA LYS A 143 -11.80 5.59 17.60
C LYS A 143 -10.54 6.13 16.91
N PRO A 144 -10.44 7.46 16.73
CA PRO A 144 -9.39 8.10 15.96
C PRO A 144 -8.07 8.08 16.66
#